data_AF-A0A7V5PR90-F1
#
_entry.id   AF-A0A7V5PR90-F1
#
_cell.length_a   1.000
_cell.length_b   1.000
_cell.length_c   1.000
_cell.angle_alpha   90.00
_cell.angle_beta   90.00
_cell.angle_gamma   90.00
#
_symmetry.space_group_name_H-M   'P 1'
#
loop_
_entity.id
_entity.type
_entity.pdbx_description
1 polymer ?
#
loop_
_entity_poly.entity_id
_entity_poly.type
_entity_poly.pdbx_seq_one_letter_code
_entity_poly.pdbx_strand_id
1 'polypeptide(L)'
;MKSTIMFPLFLTIVVFTLFAGCSKNPNDHSSEENPGEDTPSVPVFTAAMVDPAAIDYIDPLGALGPPGHTFPTDHMYFYLQPGASEEVTIETGLFAPGDMQLVEARAYQHVNAGFTDFAITLQKGDVFLELGHVTTLAENIFGRTDDFSGWTLQKE
;
A
#
# COMPACT_ATOMS: atom_id res chain seq x y z
N MET A 1 -55.50 33.82 -40.10
CA MET A 1 -54.65 34.71 -40.91
C MET A 1 -53.23 34.17 -40.85
N LYS A 2 -52.60 34.01 -42.02
CA LYS A 2 -51.31 33.37 -42.24
C LYS A 2 -50.18 34.24 -41.69
N SER A 3 -49.18 33.64 -41.04
CA SER A 3 -47.81 34.13 -41.09
C SER A 3 -46.85 32.97 -40.92
N THR A 4 -46.27 32.58 -42.04
CA THR A 4 -45.15 31.65 -42.17
C THR A 4 -43.88 32.50 -42.15
N ILE A 5 -42.94 32.26 -41.24
CA ILE A 5 -41.56 32.72 -41.41
C ILE A 5 -40.62 31.55 -41.13
N MET A 6 -40.06 31.12 -42.24
CA MET A 6 -39.00 30.15 -42.48
C MET A 6 -37.66 30.77 -42.06
N PHE A 7 -36.86 30.11 -41.23
CA PHE A 7 -35.45 30.47 -41.00
C PHE A 7 -34.55 29.26 -41.29
N PRO A 8 -33.39 29.47 -41.91
CA PRO A 8 -32.74 28.48 -42.75
C PRO A 8 -31.83 27.52 -41.99
N LEU A 9 -31.78 26.32 -42.53
CA LEU A 9 -30.72 25.34 -42.47
C LEU A 9 -29.33 26.00 -42.61
N PHE A 10 -28.57 26.09 -41.52
CA PHE A 10 -27.12 26.29 -41.56
C PHE A 10 -26.42 25.03 -41.07
N LEU A 11 -26.15 24.19 -42.07
CA LEU A 11 -25.10 23.19 -42.12
C LEU A 11 -23.79 23.79 -41.57
N THR A 12 -23.34 23.32 -40.40
CA THR A 12 -21.94 23.51 -39.97
C THR A 12 -21.34 22.13 -39.73
N ILE A 13 -20.60 21.70 -40.74
CA ILE A 13 -19.71 20.54 -40.72
C ILE A 13 -18.60 20.88 -39.73
N VAL A 14 -18.52 20.15 -38.60
CA VAL A 14 -17.30 20.13 -37.77
C VAL A 14 -16.62 18.79 -38.00
N VAL A 15 -15.39 18.94 -38.48
CA VAL A 15 -14.45 17.96 -39.01
C VAL A 15 -14.17 16.85 -37.99
N PHE A 16 -14.40 15.61 -38.42
CA PHE A 16 -13.92 14.39 -37.77
C PHE A 16 -12.39 14.45 -37.70
N THR A 17 -11.83 14.59 -36.51
CA THR A 17 -10.39 14.38 -36.28
C THR A 17 -10.08 12.90 -36.46
N LEU A 18 -9.17 12.64 -37.40
CA LEU A 18 -8.61 11.33 -37.73
C LEU A 18 -8.03 10.66 -36.48
N PHE A 19 -8.64 9.56 -36.04
CA PHE A 19 -7.92 8.55 -35.27
C PHE A 19 -6.86 7.95 -36.20
N ALA A 20 -5.59 8.21 -35.92
CA ALA A 20 -4.49 7.45 -36.48
C ALA A 20 -4.57 6.01 -35.91
N GLY A 21 -5.38 5.17 -36.56
CA GLY A 21 -5.43 3.75 -36.31
C GLY A 21 -4.10 3.13 -36.73
N CYS A 22 -3.39 2.52 -35.77
CA CYS A 22 -2.26 1.67 -36.07
C CYS A 22 -2.74 0.49 -36.93
N SER A 23 -2.24 0.39 -38.16
CA SER A 23 -2.41 -0.78 -39.01
C SER A 23 -1.55 -1.93 -38.46
N LYS A 24 -2.10 -2.75 -37.55
CA LYS A 24 -1.52 -4.08 -37.28
C LYS A 24 -1.94 -5.01 -38.41
N ASN A 25 -0.95 -5.47 -39.18
CA ASN A 25 -1.11 -6.51 -40.19
C ASN A 25 -1.53 -7.81 -39.46
N PRO A 26 -2.66 -8.46 -39.81
CA PRO A 26 -3.21 -9.57 -39.03
C PRO A 26 -2.37 -10.86 -39.09
N ASN A 27 -1.25 -10.84 -39.82
CA ASN A 27 -0.34 -11.98 -39.99
C ASN A 27 1.08 -11.71 -39.48
N ASP A 28 1.30 -10.60 -38.76
CA ASP A 28 2.60 -10.36 -38.12
C ASP A 28 2.66 -11.08 -36.78
N HIS A 29 2.96 -12.39 -36.85
CA HIS A 29 3.47 -13.12 -35.69
C HIS A 29 4.90 -12.64 -35.42
N SER A 30 5.01 -11.44 -34.85
CA SER A 30 6.18 -11.10 -34.05
C SER A 30 6.19 -12.10 -32.90
N SER A 31 7.12 -13.05 -32.95
CA SER A 31 7.52 -13.80 -31.77
C SER A 31 8.03 -12.76 -30.79
N GLU A 32 7.17 -12.33 -29.86
CA GLU A 32 7.59 -11.65 -28.65
C GLU A 32 8.68 -12.53 -28.04
N GLU A 33 9.93 -12.05 -28.13
CA GLU A 33 11.03 -12.60 -27.36
C GLU A 33 10.56 -12.59 -25.90
N ASN A 34 10.41 -13.79 -25.34
CA ASN A 34 10.06 -13.97 -23.95
C ASN A 34 11.10 -13.20 -23.11
N PRO A 35 10.71 -12.14 -22.37
CA PRO A 35 11.67 -11.32 -21.66
C PRO A 35 12.18 -12.14 -20.47
N GLY A 36 13.33 -12.78 -20.65
CA GLY A 36 14.08 -13.42 -19.59
C GLY A 36 13.46 -14.73 -19.13
N GLU A 37 14.31 -15.75 -19.08
CA GLU A 37 14.10 -16.88 -18.19
C GLU A 37 14.05 -16.33 -16.76
N ASP A 38 12.83 -16.17 -16.26
CA ASP A 38 12.52 -15.70 -14.92
C ASP A 38 13.04 -16.76 -13.94
N THR A 39 14.32 -16.65 -13.54
CA THR A 39 14.82 -17.41 -12.40
C THR A 39 13.85 -17.15 -11.25
N PRO A 40 13.21 -18.16 -10.64
CA PRO A 40 12.23 -17.92 -9.59
C PRO A 40 12.93 -17.11 -8.50
N SER A 41 12.55 -15.84 -8.38
CA SER A 41 13.06 -14.97 -7.35
C SER A 41 12.71 -15.62 -6.02
N VAL A 42 13.69 -15.75 -5.13
CA VAL A 42 13.45 -16.31 -3.80
C VAL A 42 12.34 -15.46 -3.16
N PRO A 43 11.21 -16.05 -2.74
CA PRO A 43 10.12 -15.28 -2.17
C PRO A 43 10.61 -14.44 -0.99
N VAL A 44 10.29 -13.15 -0.99
CA VAL A 44 10.65 -12.25 0.11
C VAL A 44 9.88 -12.64 1.37
N PHE A 45 8.58 -12.87 1.21
CA PHE A 45 7.69 -13.35 2.25
C PHE A 45 7.43 -14.85 2.06
N THR A 46 7.74 -15.64 3.09
CA THR A 46 7.61 -17.09 3.12
C THR A 46 6.65 -17.61 4.19
N ALA A 47 6.19 -16.73 5.09
CA ALA A 47 5.23 -17.02 6.15
C ALA A 47 4.26 -15.84 6.37
N ALA A 48 3.09 -16.14 6.92
CA ALA A 48 2.16 -15.11 7.36
C ALA A 48 2.66 -14.46 8.65
N MET A 49 2.57 -13.13 8.74
CA MET A 49 3.01 -12.36 9.90
C MET A 49 2.03 -12.38 11.06
N VAL A 50 0.76 -12.47 10.71
CA VAL A 50 -0.38 -12.52 11.62
C VAL A 50 -1.26 -13.68 11.18
N ASP A 51 -2.13 -14.14 12.07
CA ASP A 51 -3.21 -15.03 11.66
C ASP A 51 -4.03 -14.34 10.56
N PRO A 52 -4.18 -14.92 9.35
CA PRO A 52 -5.01 -14.33 8.30
C PRO A 52 -6.45 -14.06 8.74
N ALA A 53 -6.97 -14.82 9.72
CA ALA A 53 -8.29 -14.60 10.29
C ALA A 53 -8.38 -13.33 11.15
N ALA A 54 -7.25 -12.72 11.53
CA ALA A 54 -7.20 -11.44 12.23
C ALA A 54 -7.22 -10.23 11.30
N ILE A 55 -7.09 -10.42 9.97
CA ILE A 55 -7.15 -9.35 8.99
C ILE A 55 -8.62 -9.00 8.73
N ASP A 56 -8.95 -7.71 8.73
CA ASP A 56 -10.28 -7.18 8.43
C ASP A 56 -10.41 -6.82 6.96
N TYR A 57 -9.54 -5.92 6.50
CA TYR A 57 -9.52 -5.47 5.12
C TYR A 57 -8.11 -5.08 4.67
N ILE A 58 -7.97 -4.95 3.35
CA ILE A 58 -6.72 -4.59 2.68
C ILE A 58 -6.97 -3.30 1.91
N ASP A 59 -6.15 -2.29 2.15
CA ASP A 59 -6.08 -1.15 1.24
C ASP A 59 -5.10 -1.49 0.12
N PRO A 60 -5.56 -1.55 -1.14
CA PRO A 60 -4.71 -1.92 -2.25
C PRO A 60 -3.66 -0.84 -2.53
N LEU A 61 -2.64 -1.23 -3.29
CA LEU A 61 -1.65 -0.30 -3.82
C LEU A 61 -2.36 0.86 -4.55
N GLY A 62 -1.95 2.10 -4.25
CA GLY A 62 -2.56 3.29 -4.81
C GLY A 62 -3.84 3.76 -4.11
N ALA A 63 -4.17 3.21 -2.94
CA ALA A 63 -5.22 3.75 -2.09
C ALA A 63 -4.91 5.21 -1.69
N LEU A 64 -5.96 5.99 -1.40
CA LEU A 64 -5.85 7.39 -0.96
C LEU A 64 -5.90 7.54 0.57
N GLY A 65 -5.85 6.43 1.30
CA GLY A 65 -5.75 6.39 2.76
C GLY A 65 -4.31 6.19 3.22
N PRO A 66 -3.97 6.55 4.48
CA PRO A 66 -4.80 7.27 5.46
C PRO A 66 -4.97 8.78 5.15
N PRO A 67 -5.88 9.51 5.84
CA PRO A 67 -6.13 10.93 5.58
C PRO A 67 -4.85 11.78 5.57
N GLY A 68 -4.67 12.57 4.53
CA GLY A 68 -3.47 13.40 4.34
C GLY A 68 -2.73 13.14 3.02
N HIS A 69 -3.03 12.04 2.35
CA HIS A 69 -2.52 11.75 1.01
C HIS A 69 -3.39 12.41 -0.07
N THR A 70 -2.79 13.24 -0.92
CA THR A 70 -3.42 13.77 -2.16
C THR A 70 -2.99 13.02 -3.41
N PHE A 71 -1.99 12.14 -3.28
CA PHE A 71 -1.48 11.26 -4.32
C PHE A 71 -1.66 9.79 -3.90
N PRO A 72 -1.85 8.85 -4.84
CA PRO A 72 -1.93 7.43 -4.53
C PRO A 72 -0.69 6.93 -3.77
N THR A 73 -0.88 6.06 -2.78
CA THR A 73 0.23 5.42 -2.06
C THR A 73 1.00 4.45 -2.95
N ASP A 74 2.29 4.31 -2.69
CA ASP A 74 3.17 3.31 -3.29
C ASP A 74 3.24 2.00 -2.46
N HIS A 75 2.34 1.85 -1.49
CA HIS A 75 2.26 0.70 -0.59
C HIS A 75 0.81 0.24 -0.36
N MET A 76 0.70 -1.01 0.12
CA MET A 76 -0.54 -1.69 0.51
C MET A 76 -0.62 -1.78 2.03
N TYR A 77 -1.82 -1.67 2.60
CA TYR A 77 -2.04 -1.89 4.03
C TYR A 77 -2.87 -3.14 4.30
N PHE A 78 -2.56 -3.80 5.40
CA PHE A 78 -3.38 -4.85 6.00
C PHE A 78 -3.87 -4.33 7.35
N TYR A 79 -5.18 -4.16 7.50
CA TYR A 79 -5.79 -3.74 8.75
C TYR A 79 -6.29 -4.94 9.52
N LEU A 80 -6.06 -4.94 10.83
CA LEU A 80 -6.55 -5.99 11.73
C LEU A 80 -7.99 -5.70 12.16
N GLN A 81 -8.73 -6.75 12.49
CA GLN A 81 -10.11 -6.64 12.98
C GLN A 81 -10.18 -5.75 14.23
N PRO A 82 -11.11 -4.78 14.26
CA PRO A 82 -11.40 -4.07 15.49
C PRO A 82 -11.94 -5.09 16.51
N GLY A 83 -11.65 -4.90 17.79
CA GLY A 83 -12.25 -5.74 18.81
C GLY A 83 -13.76 -5.54 18.91
N ALA A 84 -14.40 -6.33 19.76
CA ALA A 84 -15.87 -6.39 19.88
C ALA A 84 -16.54 -5.05 20.26
N SER A 85 -15.76 -4.04 20.62
CA SER A 85 -16.16 -2.64 20.78
C SER A 85 -14.99 -1.73 20.38
N GLU A 86 -15.24 -0.46 20.09
CA GLU A 86 -14.17 0.52 19.78
C GLU A 86 -13.12 0.68 20.91
N GLU A 87 -13.41 0.20 22.12
CA GLU A 87 -12.47 0.13 23.25
C GLU A 87 -11.64 -1.16 23.32
N VAL A 88 -11.93 -2.17 22.49
CA VAL A 88 -11.21 -3.45 22.50
C VAL A 88 -10.31 -3.48 21.28
N THR A 89 -9.01 -3.54 21.50
CA THR A 89 -8.03 -3.85 20.45
C THR A 89 -7.89 -5.37 20.37
N ILE A 90 -8.02 -5.96 19.17
CA ILE A 90 -7.58 -7.35 18.99
C ILE A 90 -6.07 -7.33 18.91
N GLU A 91 -5.43 -7.87 19.94
CA GLU A 91 -4.01 -8.13 19.91
C GLU A 91 -3.75 -9.46 19.21
N THR A 92 -2.83 -9.46 18.25
CA THR A 92 -2.38 -10.68 17.57
C THR A 92 -0.87 -10.76 17.64
N GLY A 93 -0.36 -11.98 17.70
CA GLY A 93 1.08 -12.22 17.66
C GLY A 93 1.64 -11.81 16.30
N LEU A 94 2.75 -11.07 16.33
CA LEU A 94 3.47 -10.65 15.14
C LEU A 94 4.69 -11.55 14.94
N PHE A 95 4.75 -12.21 13.79
CA PHE A 95 5.81 -13.13 13.42
C PHE A 95 6.59 -12.61 12.22
N ALA A 96 7.86 -12.99 12.11
CA ALA A 96 8.67 -12.63 10.96
C ALA A 96 8.07 -13.27 9.69
N PRO A 97 7.81 -12.49 8.61
CA PRO A 97 7.23 -13.03 7.38
C PRO A 97 8.22 -13.86 6.57
N GLY A 98 9.50 -13.87 6.96
CA GLY A 98 10.58 -14.49 6.22
C GLY A 98 11.92 -13.99 6.73
N ASP A 99 12.98 -14.30 5.98
CA ASP A 99 14.32 -13.83 6.27
C ASP A 99 14.49 -12.38 5.76
N MET A 100 14.22 -11.43 6.65
CA MET A 100 14.33 -9.98 6.44
C MET A 100 15.14 -9.34 7.57
N GLN A 101 15.80 -8.22 7.28
CA GLN A 101 16.59 -7.48 8.26
C GLN A 101 15.73 -6.45 8.99
N LEU A 102 15.81 -6.41 10.32
CA LEU A 102 15.34 -5.29 11.12
C LEU A 102 16.27 -4.09 10.90
N VAL A 103 15.76 -3.03 10.28
CA VAL A 103 16.57 -1.84 9.95
C VAL A 103 16.20 -0.62 10.80
N GLU A 104 14.99 -0.59 11.36
CA GLU A 104 14.55 0.49 12.24
C GLU A 104 13.50 0.00 13.24
N ALA A 105 13.54 0.56 14.44
CA ALA A 105 12.41 0.56 15.38
C ALA A 105 12.23 1.96 15.96
N ARG A 106 10.98 2.45 15.94
CA ARG A 106 10.57 3.76 16.44
C ARG A 106 9.56 3.56 17.56
N ALA A 107 9.61 4.41 18.58
CA ALA A 107 8.59 4.48 19.63
C ALA A 107 7.81 5.79 19.46
N TYR A 108 6.48 5.72 19.45
CA TYR A 108 5.61 6.88 19.33
C TYR A 108 4.80 7.08 20.59
N GLN A 109 4.68 8.35 20.99
CA GLN A 109 3.73 8.76 22.02
C GLN A 109 2.58 9.52 21.38
N HIS A 110 1.39 8.93 21.41
CA HIS A 110 0.18 9.54 20.86
C HIS A 110 -0.47 10.46 21.90
N VAL A 111 0.05 11.68 22.02
CA VAL A 111 -0.30 12.63 23.10
C VAL A 111 -1.80 12.87 23.29
N ASN A 112 -2.59 12.88 22.22
CA ASN A 112 -4.04 13.08 22.28
C ASN A 112 -4.83 11.79 22.52
N ALA A 113 -4.28 10.65 22.11
CA ALA A 113 -4.93 9.34 22.25
C ALA A 113 -4.53 8.60 23.54
N GLY A 114 -3.49 9.08 24.23
CA GLY A 114 -3.11 8.60 25.56
C GLY A 114 -2.40 7.25 25.57
N PHE A 115 -1.91 6.77 24.42
CA PHE A 115 -1.16 5.51 24.32
C PHE A 115 0.22 5.70 23.68
N THR A 116 1.06 4.69 23.83
CA THR A 116 2.39 4.58 23.22
C THR A 116 2.44 3.28 22.45
N ASP A 117 3.06 3.30 21.29
CA ASP A 117 3.28 2.11 20.47
C ASP A 117 4.64 2.18 19.78
N PHE A 118 4.93 1.14 19.00
CA PHE A 118 6.14 1.03 18.22
C PHE A 118 5.80 0.91 16.73
N ALA A 119 6.70 1.43 15.89
CA ALA A 119 6.79 1.01 14.50
C ALA A 119 8.09 0.26 14.26
N ILE A 120 8.03 -0.77 13.42
CA ILE A 120 9.17 -1.61 13.06
C ILE A 120 9.29 -1.64 11.53
N THR A 121 10.50 -1.40 11.03
CA THR A 121 10.80 -1.49 9.60
C THR A 121 11.70 -2.69 9.33
N LEU A 122 11.23 -3.60 8.47
CA LEU A 122 11.98 -4.74 7.95
C LEU A 122 12.34 -4.51 6.48
N GLN A 123 13.54 -4.96 6.06
CA GLN A 123 14.03 -4.80 4.70
C GLN A 123 14.64 -6.09 4.14
N LYS A 124 14.40 -6.35 2.84
CA LYS A 124 15.14 -7.33 2.04
C LYS A 124 15.33 -6.82 0.61
N GLY A 125 16.56 -6.41 0.27
CA GLY A 125 16.81 -5.72 -0.99
C GLY A 125 16.02 -4.41 -1.06
N ASP A 126 15.25 -4.22 -2.13
CA ASP A 126 14.40 -3.03 -2.33
C ASP A 126 12.99 -3.17 -1.74
N VAL A 127 12.68 -4.30 -1.09
CA VAL A 127 11.38 -4.51 -0.44
C VAL A 127 11.45 -4.07 1.02
N PHE A 128 10.55 -3.16 1.38
CA PHE A 128 10.34 -2.67 2.73
C PHE A 128 8.98 -3.14 3.27
N LEU A 129 8.95 -3.35 4.57
CA LEU A 129 7.75 -3.69 5.31
C LEU A 129 7.74 -2.86 6.59
N GLU A 130 6.73 -2.03 6.75
CA GLU A 130 6.50 -1.25 7.96
C GLU A 130 5.36 -1.87 8.77
N LEU A 131 5.58 -2.03 10.07
CA LEU A 131 4.62 -2.55 11.03
C LEU A 131 4.32 -1.43 12.02
N GLY A 132 3.17 -0.79 11.88
CA GLY A 132 2.70 0.25 12.79
C GLY A 132 1.88 -0.32 13.96
N HIS A 133 1.70 0.50 14.99
CA HIS A 133 0.86 0.18 16.15
C HIS A 133 1.22 -1.12 16.88
N VAL A 134 2.51 -1.48 16.87
CA VAL A 134 3.00 -2.64 17.62
C VAL A 134 3.02 -2.27 19.10
N THR A 135 2.28 -2.99 19.94
CA THR A 135 2.14 -2.66 21.38
C THR A 135 3.23 -3.28 22.25
N THR A 136 3.84 -4.37 21.80
CA THR A 136 4.89 -5.09 22.54
C THR A 136 6.03 -5.51 21.61
N LEU A 137 7.24 -5.49 22.15
CA LEU A 137 8.46 -5.89 21.43
C LEU A 137 9.10 -7.09 22.12
N ALA A 138 9.70 -7.98 21.31
CA ALA A 138 10.36 -9.16 21.83
C ALA A 138 11.66 -8.78 22.56
N GLU A 139 11.73 -9.06 23.87
CA GLU A 139 12.86 -8.66 24.74
C GLU A 139 14.21 -9.22 24.25
N ASN A 140 14.21 -10.39 23.62
CA ASN A 140 15.43 -10.99 23.08
C ASN A 140 16.00 -10.25 21.86
N ILE A 141 15.22 -9.39 21.21
CA ILE A 141 15.63 -8.58 20.05
C ILE A 141 15.91 -7.14 20.48
N PHE A 142 15.00 -6.56 21.28
CA PHE A 142 15.00 -5.14 21.60
C PHE A 142 15.52 -4.81 23.01
N GLY A 143 15.78 -5.83 23.83
CA GLY A 143 16.12 -5.65 25.24
C GLY A 143 14.93 -5.12 26.05
N ARG A 144 15.23 -4.43 27.15
CA ARG A 144 14.24 -3.77 27.99
C ARG A 144 13.70 -2.52 27.29
N THR A 145 12.42 -2.54 26.96
CA THR A 145 11.73 -1.45 26.25
C THR A 145 11.03 -0.46 27.18
N ASP A 146 11.20 -0.62 28.49
CA ASP A 146 10.80 0.35 29.52
C ASP A 146 11.89 1.38 29.85
N ASP A 147 13.11 1.20 29.32
CA ASP A 147 14.24 2.10 29.49
C ASP A 147 14.86 2.50 28.13
N PHE A 148 14.40 3.63 27.59
CA PHE A 148 14.88 4.17 26.32
C PHE A 148 16.25 4.87 26.41
N SER A 149 16.94 4.85 27.55
CA SER A 149 18.23 5.55 27.72
C SER A 149 19.34 5.07 26.76
N GLY A 150 19.24 3.84 26.25
CA GLY A 150 20.11 3.27 25.23
C GLY A 150 19.68 3.52 23.78
N TRP A 151 18.52 4.13 23.56
CA TRP A 151 17.97 4.37 22.22
C TRP A 151 18.43 5.74 21.71
N THR A 152 18.93 5.78 20.47
CA THR A 152 19.21 7.07 19.82
C THR A 152 17.91 7.61 19.24
N LEU A 153 17.36 8.65 19.86
CA LEU A 153 16.24 9.38 19.28
C LEU A 153 16.71 10.07 17.99
N GLN A 154 16.26 9.55 16.84
CA GLN A 154 16.29 10.31 15.59
C GLN A 154 15.20 11.38 15.71
N LYS A 155 15.59 12.66 15.78
CA LYS A 155 14.63 13.76 15.66
C LYS A 155 14.42 14.03 14.18
N GLU A 156 13.18 13.89 13.72
CA GLU A 156 12.71 14.47 12.46
C GLU A 156 12.62 16.00 12.56
#